data_AF-A0A6B2V9D0-F1
#
_entry.id   AF-A0A6B2V9D0-F1
#
_cell.length_a   1.000
_cell.length_b   1.000
_cell.length_c   1.000
_cell.angle_alpha   90.00
_cell.angle_beta   90.00
_cell.angle_gamma   90.00
#
_symmetry.space_group_name_H-M   'P 1'
#
loop_
_entity.id
_entity.type
_entity.pdbx_description
1 polymer ?
#
loop_
_entity_poly.entity_id
_entity_poly.type
_entity_poly.pdbx_seq_one_letter_code
_entity_poly.pdbx_strand_id
1 'polypeptide(L)'
;WPRLPRRARAVPGALVAVLLAALVSRLLDLPVATVQVRGLLDAVQPPGAAAFGALADPAIYGTIAAFTLIASAESLFSAAAVDRLHDGPRTRYDKELLAQGAGNTVCGLLGALPMTAVIVRSSANVQAGARTKTSRVLHGVWLLVFAALLPSALALIPLPALAGILVHAGWKLIPFRRLASLWRGHRGEAVILVATAVSIVLVNMFEGVLIGLALSVAKTAWDASHVRLEVVDKGAGPVQAYLSGNATFLRLPRILDSLEALPQDRPVELHLAGLHHLDHACRLALETWAERHSAAGTEPVKLSTEPARLPAPPG
;
A
#
# COMPACT_ATOMS: atom_id res chain seq x y z
N TRP A 1 8.76 20.55 21.80
CA TRP A 1 8.70 21.66 20.83
C TRP A 1 7.34 22.39 20.79
N PRO A 2 6.19 21.74 20.48
CA PRO A 2 4.93 22.47 20.29
C PRO A 2 4.35 23.15 21.55
N ARG A 3 4.79 22.74 22.74
CA ARG A 3 4.41 23.33 24.05
C ARG A 3 5.25 24.56 24.45
N LEU A 4 6.27 24.93 23.67
CA LEU A 4 7.15 26.07 23.98
C LEU A 4 6.55 27.42 23.51
N PRO A 5 6.98 28.56 24.10
CA PRO A 5 6.51 29.89 23.71
C PRO A 5 6.75 30.18 22.22
N ARG A 6 5.92 31.06 21.62
CA ARG A 6 5.94 31.35 20.16
C ARG A 6 7.32 31.74 19.64
N ARG A 7 8.11 32.49 20.42
CA ARG A 7 9.47 32.91 20.05
C ARG A 7 10.43 31.72 19.88
N ALA A 8 10.35 30.71 20.74
CA ALA A 8 11.16 29.50 20.63
C ALA A 8 10.71 28.58 19.47
N ARG A 9 9.46 28.70 19.01
CA ARG A 9 8.93 27.94 17.87
C ARG A 9 9.37 28.46 16.50
N ALA A 10 9.99 29.65 16.44
CA ALA A 10 10.50 30.21 15.19
C ALA A 10 11.64 29.37 14.59
N VAL A 11 12.39 28.64 15.43
CA VAL A 11 13.46 27.74 14.99
C VAL A 11 12.93 26.30 14.91
N PRO A 12 13.24 25.54 13.83
CA PRO A 12 12.88 24.13 13.75
C PRO A 12 13.51 23.31 14.89
N GLY A 13 12.71 22.50 15.59
CA GLY A 13 13.20 21.70 16.71
C GLY A 13 14.32 20.71 16.33
N ALA A 14 14.31 20.20 15.10
CA ALA A 14 15.38 19.33 14.59
C ALA A 14 16.73 20.09 14.49
N LEU A 15 16.72 21.37 14.09
CA LEU A 15 17.94 22.18 14.02
C LEU A 15 18.51 22.41 15.43
N VAL A 16 17.65 22.73 16.40
CA VAL A 16 18.06 22.90 17.79
C VAL A 16 18.62 21.60 18.38
N ALA A 17 18.00 20.46 18.08
CA ALA A 17 18.49 19.16 18.51
C ALA A 17 19.89 18.85 17.96
N VAL A 18 20.14 19.13 16.67
CA VAL A 18 21.47 18.94 16.05
C VAL A 18 22.50 19.87 16.66
N LEU A 19 22.17 21.16 16.84
CA LEU A 19 23.10 22.14 17.41
C LEU A 19 23.46 21.80 18.86
N LEU A 20 22.48 21.43 19.68
CA LEU A 20 22.72 21.01 21.06
C LEU A 20 23.54 19.71 21.11
N ALA A 21 23.23 18.73 20.26
CA ALA A 21 23.99 17.48 20.21
C ALA A 21 25.44 17.72 19.77
N ALA A 22 25.67 18.56 18.75
CA ALA A 22 27.01 18.94 18.32
C ALA A 22 27.78 19.66 19.44
N LEU A 23 27.12 20.59 20.15
CA LEU A 23 27.72 21.31 21.27
C LEU A 23 28.10 20.36 22.42
N VAL A 24 27.17 19.51 22.86
CA VAL A 24 27.40 18.55 23.94
C VAL A 24 28.50 17.56 23.56
N SER A 25 28.44 17.00 22.35
CA SER A 25 29.46 16.07 21.84
C SER A 25 30.85 16.68 21.85
N ARG A 26 30.97 17.98 21.53
CA ARG A 26 32.25 18.68 21.46
C ARG A 26 32.76 19.14 22.82
N LEU A 27 31.86 19.59 23.71
CA LEU A 27 32.23 20.04 25.06
C LEU A 27 32.66 18.87 25.96
N LEU A 28 32.03 17.71 25.78
CA LEU A 28 32.31 16.51 26.59
C LEU A 28 33.28 15.55 25.91
N ASP A 29 33.83 15.92 24.74
CA ASP A 29 34.74 15.10 23.92
C ASP A 29 34.25 13.65 23.74
N LEU A 30 32.96 13.51 23.40
CA LEU A 30 32.34 12.19 23.29
C LEU A 30 32.88 11.45 22.05
N PRO A 31 33.25 10.16 22.16
CA PRO A 31 33.77 9.37 21.06
C PRO A 31 32.63 8.90 20.14
N VAL A 32 31.96 9.84 19.47
CA VAL A 32 30.85 9.57 18.55
C VAL A 32 31.26 9.91 17.12
N ALA A 33 30.82 9.08 16.18
CA ALA A 33 31.02 9.35 14.77
C ALA A 33 30.25 10.62 14.35
N THR A 34 30.89 11.46 13.54
CA THR A 34 30.28 12.64 12.93
C THR A 34 30.08 12.46 11.43
N VAL A 35 29.31 13.35 10.82
CA VAL A 35 29.10 13.37 9.38
C VAL A 35 30.43 13.57 8.65
N GLN A 36 30.73 12.69 7.70
CA GLN A 36 31.87 12.85 6.81
C GLN A 36 31.45 13.67 5.59
N VAL A 37 32.08 14.82 5.41
CA VAL A 37 31.85 15.66 4.24
C VAL A 37 33.06 15.53 3.33
N ARG A 38 32.88 14.87 2.18
CA ARG A 38 33.86 14.85 1.09
C ARG A 38 33.68 16.11 0.23
N GLY A 39 34.71 16.47 -0.55
CA GLY A 39 34.62 17.61 -1.46
C GLY A 39 33.44 17.46 -2.42
N LEU A 40 32.86 18.57 -2.87
CA LEU A 40 31.68 18.55 -3.74
C LEU A 40 31.93 17.79 -5.06
N LEU A 41 33.17 17.82 -5.55
CA LEU A 41 33.60 17.08 -6.74
C LEU A 41 33.72 15.58 -6.46
N ASP A 42 34.17 15.18 -5.27
CA ASP A 42 34.27 13.76 -4.86
C ASP A 42 32.89 13.10 -4.69
N ALA A 43 31.84 13.91 -4.54
CA ALA A 43 30.46 13.44 -4.47
C ALA A 43 29.91 13.01 -5.83
N VAL A 44 30.51 13.45 -6.94
CA VAL A 44 30.10 13.06 -8.30
C VAL A 44 30.91 11.84 -8.72
N GLN A 45 30.26 10.69 -8.80
CA GLN A 45 30.90 9.39 -9.05
C GLN A 45 30.22 8.70 -10.24
N PRO A 46 30.46 9.16 -11.48
CA PRO A 46 29.78 8.61 -12.64
C PRO A 46 30.07 7.11 -12.79
N PRO A 47 29.09 6.31 -13.24
CA PRO A 47 29.25 4.86 -13.34
C PRO A 47 30.35 4.50 -14.35
N GLY A 48 31.32 3.71 -13.91
CA GLY A 48 32.36 3.14 -14.79
C GLY A 48 31.86 1.94 -15.60
N ALA A 49 32.70 1.42 -16.51
CA ALA A 49 32.35 0.29 -17.38
C ALA A 49 31.86 -0.96 -16.63
N ALA A 50 32.40 -1.23 -15.43
CA ALA A 50 31.99 -2.35 -14.58
C ALA A 50 30.51 -2.25 -14.14
N ALA A 51 29.98 -1.03 -13.93
CA ALA A 51 28.58 -0.83 -13.58
C ALA A 51 27.63 -1.20 -14.74
N PHE A 52 28.06 -0.97 -15.99
CA PHE A 52 27.31 -1.42 -17.16
C PHE A 52 27.39 -2.94 -17.35
N GLY A 53 28.50 -3.57 -16.95
CA GLY A 53 28.60 -5.04 -16.89
C GLY A 53 27.57 -5.67 -15.96
N ALA A 54 27.22 -5.01 -14.86
CA ALA A 54 26.18 -5.48 -13.93
C ALA A 54 24.77 -5.53 -14.55
N LEU A 55 24.53 -4.80 -15.65
CA LEU A 55 23.25 -4.89 -16.39
C LEU A 55 23.05 -6.24 -17.09
N ALA A 56 24.09 -7.06 -17.21
CA ALA A 56 23.97 -8.41 -17.74
C ALA A 56 23.35 -9.40 -16.72
N ASP A 57 23.35 -9.07 -15.43
CA ASP A 57 22.76 -9.91 -14.39
C ASP A 57 21.22 -9.78 -14.37
N PRO A 58 20.45 -10.85 -14.62
CA PRO A 58 18.99 -10.83 -14.55
C PRO A 58 18.44 -10.31 -13.21
N ALA A 59 19.14 -10.52 -12.10
CA ALA A 59 18.70 -10.09 -10.76
C ALA A 59 18.57 -8.56 -10.64
N ILE A 60 19.36 -7.80 -11.42
CA ILE A 60 19.32 -6.34 -11.37
C ILE A 60 17.99 -5.78 -11.88
N TYR A 61 17.35 -6.45 -12.84
CA TYR A 61 16.08 -6.02 -13.41
C TYR A 61 14.94 -6.15 -12.41
N GLY A 62 14.97 -7.18 -11.55
CA GLY A 62 14.04 -7.30 -10.42
C GLY A 62 14.17 -6.11 -9.46
N THR A 63 15.41 -5.72 -9.15
CA THR A 63 15.70 -4.55 -8.30
C THR A 63 15.28 -3.24 -8.98
N ILE A 64 15.53 -3.07 -10.27
CA ILE A 64 15.11 -1.88 -11.04
C ILE A 64 13.58 -1.77 -11.05
N ALA A 65 12.88 -2.87 -11.33
CA ALA A 65 11.42 -2.91 -11.32
C ALA A 65 10.87 -2.56 -9.93
N ALA A 66 11.46 -3.14 -8.87
CA ALA A 66 11.11 -2.87 -7.48
C ALA A 66 11.23 -1.39 -7.14
N PHE A 67 12.41 -0.79 -7.37
CA PHE A 67 12.64 0.63 -7.11
C PHE A 67 11.73 1.53 -7.94
N THR A 68 11.51 1.19 -9.21
CA THR A 68 10.63 1.96 -10.10
C THR A 68 9.20 1.97 -9.58
N LEU A 69 8.66 0.81 -9.20
CA LEU A 69 7.30 0.70 -8.65
C LEU A 69 7.16 1.43 -7.33
N ILE A 70 8.10 1.24 -6.40
CA ILE A 70 8.03 1.83 -5.06
C ILE A 70 8.19 3.35 -5.12
N ALA A 71 9.19 3.85 -5.86
CA ALA A 71 9.40 5.29 -5.99
C ALA A 71 8.21 5.96 -6.71
N SER A 72 7.64 5.31 -7.73
CA SER A 72 6.44 5.82 -8.42
C SER A 72 5.24 5.87 -7.50
N ALA A 73 4.96 4.80 -6.75
CA ALA A 73 3.87 4.77 -5.78
C ALA A 73 4.04 5.85 -4.70
N GLU A 74 5.26 5.98 -4.13
CA GLU A 74 5.56 7.00 -3.13
C GLU A 74 5.33 8.42 -3.67
N SER A 75 5.74 8.67 -4.92
CA SER A 75 5.55 9.96 -5.57
C SER A 75 4.10 10.29 -5.83
N LEU A 76 3.31 9.34 -6.35
CA LEU A 76 1.88 9.51 -6.57
C LEU A 76 1.13 9.72 -5.24
N PHE A 77 1.43 8.93 -4.21
CA PHE A 77 0.80 9.09 -2.90
C PHE A 77 1.19 10.40 -2.23
N SER A 78 2.46 10.81 -2.34
CA SER A 78 2.92 12.11 -1.84
C SER A 78 2.25 13.26 -2.58
N ALA A 79 2.16 13.22 -3.91
CA ALA A 79 1.48 14.21 -4.72
C ALA A 79 -0.01 14.30 -4.37
N ALA A 80 -0.71 13.16 -4.35
CA ALA A 80 -2.13 13.11 -4.01
C ALA A 80 -2.41 13.63 -2.59
N ALA A 81 -1.50 13.40 -1.64
CA ALA A 81 -1.63 13.92 -0.30
C ALA A 81 -1.35 15.43 -0.21
N VAL A 82 -0.36 15.94 -0.95
CA VAL A 82 -0.05 17.38 -1.04
C VAL A 82 -1.17 18.14 -1.73
N ASP A 83 -1.77 17.58 -2.78
CA ASP A 83 -2.93 18.12 -3.48
C ASP A 83 -4.16 18.30 -2.56
N ARG A 84 -4.21 17.60 -1.41
CA ARG A 84 -5.27 17.78 -0.39
C ARG A 84 -4.98 18.92 0.59
N LEU A 85 -3.76 19.48 0.56
CA LEU A 85 -3.32 20.54 1.47
C LEU A 85 -3.45 21.95 0.84
N HIS A 86 -3.82 22.05 -0.43
CA HIS A 86 -3.97 23.31 -1.14
C HIS A 86 -5.12 23.29 -2.14
N ASP A 87 -5.62 24.48 -2.48
CA ASP A 87 -6.69 24.66 -3.49
C ASP A 87 -6.16 25.03 -4.89
N GLY A 88 -4.84 24.98 -5.08
CA GLY A 88 -4.20 25.23 -6.37
C GLY A 88 -4.39 24.12 -7.41
N PRO A 89 -3.76 24.26 -8.60
CA PRO A 89 -3.83 23.26 -9.66
C PRO A 89 -3.38 21.87 -9.16
N ARG A 90 -4.17 20.85 -9.50
CA ARG A 90 -3.86 19.45 -9.15
C ARG A 90 -2.63 18.94 -9.90
N THR A 91 -1.97 17.96 -9.29
CA THR A 91 -0.80 17.32 -9.89
C THR A 91 -1.21 16.56 -11.16
N ARG A 92 -0.41 16.70 -12.22
CA ARG A 92 -0.51 15.85 -13.41
C ARG A 92 0.41 14.65 -13.23
N TYR A 93 -0.16 13.53 -12.79
CA TYR A 93 0.58 12.34 -12.38
C TYR A 93 1.56 11.81 -13.43
N ASP A 94 1.19 11.77 -14.71
CA ASP A 94 2.09 11.33 -15.79
C ASP A 94 3.34 12.21 -15.90
N LYS A 95 3.18 13.53 -15.70
CA LYS A 95 4.30 14.47 -15.72
C LYS A 95 5.17 14.36 -14.47
N GLU A 96 4.59 13.99 -13.34
CA GLU A 96 5.34 13.74 -12.11
C GLU A 96 6.21 12.48 -12.26
N LEU A 97 5.63 11.39 -12.77
CA LEU A 97 6.37 10.15 -13.04
C LEU A 97 7.49 10.35 -14.06
N LEU A 98 7.22 11.09 -15.14
CA LEU A 98 8.26 11.43 -16.13
C LEU A 98 9.38 12.28 -15.51
N ALA A 99 9.03 13.28 -14.70
CA ALA A 99 10.01 14.14 -14.03
C ALA A 99 10.87 13.35 -13.02
N GLN A 100 10.25 12.44 -12.27
CA GLN A 100 10.96 11.54 -11.36
C GLN A 100 11.88 10.59 -12.11
N GLY A 101 11.42 9.99 -13.21
CA GLY A 101 12.24 9.15 -14.07
C GLY A 101 13.47 9.89 -14.57
N ALA A 102 13.28 11.07 -15.17
CA ALA A 102 14.37 11.92 -15.62
C ALA A 102 15.32 12.33 -14.47
N GLY A 103 14.78 12.69 -13.31
CA GLY A 103 15.58 13.03 -12.12
C GLY A 103 16.44 11.87 -11.64
N ASN A 104 15.88 10.66 -11.59
CA ASN A 104 16.60 9.46 -11.18
C ASN A 104 17.61 8.98 -12.23
N THR A 105 17.36 9.20 -13.52
CA THR A 105 18.38 9.00 -14.56
C THR A 105 19.58 9.92 -14.32
N VAL A 106 19.34 11.21 -14.03
CA VAL A 106 20.42 12.15 -13.68
C VAL A 106 21.15 11.71 -12.41
N CYS A 107 20.43 11.24 -11.38
CA CYS A 107 21.06 10.67 -10.19
C CYS A 107 22.00 9.51 -10.54
N GLY A 108 21.53 8.54 -11.33
CA GLY A 108 22.33 7.40 -11.76
C GLY A 108 23.58 7.81 -12.56
N LEU A 109 23.46 8.79 -13.46
CA LEU A 109 24.59 9.30 -14.25
C LEU A 109 25.65 10.01 -13.38
N LEU A 110 25.24 10.60 -12.26
CA LEU A 110 26.14 11.29 -11.33
C LEU A 110 26.65 10.36 -10.20
N GLY A 111 26.21 9.10 -10.15
CA GLY A 111 26.49 8.18 -9.04
C GLY A 111 25.76 8.55 -7.74
N ALA A 112 24.72 9.38 -7.83
CA ALA A 112 23.93 9.78 -6.69
C ALA A 112 22.85 8.73 -6.37
N LEU A 113 22.46 8.68 -5.08
CA LEU A 113 21.35 7.85 -4.63
C LEU A 113 20.04 8.29 -5.32
N PRO A 114 19.12 7.36 -5.58
CA PRO A 114 17.82 7.68 -6.15
C PRO A 114 17.05 8.64 -5.24
N MET A 115 16.33 9.56 -5.87
CA MET A 115 15.47 10.53 -5.22
C MET A 115 14.00 10.13 -5.30
N THR A 116 13.27 10.42 -4.22
CA THR A 116 11.82 10.24 -4.13
C THR A 116 11.14 11.50 -3.60
N ALA A 117 9.83 11.60 -3.83
CA ALA A 117 9.02 12.67 -3.27
C ALA A 117 8.80 12.44 -1.77
N VAL A 118 8.86 13.51 -0.97
CA VAL A 118 8.72 13.41 0.49
C VAL A 118 7.57 14.30 0.96
N ILE A 119 6.44 13.68 1.32
CA ILE A 119 5.23 14.35 1.81
C ILE A 119 5.50 15.34 2.96
N VAL A 120 6.39 14.99 3.90
CA VAL A 120 6.68 15.83 5.07
C VAL A 120 7.32 17.16 4.65
N ARG A 121 8.25 17.14 3.70
CA ARG A 121 8.89 18.37 3.18
C ARG A 121 7.91 19.18 2.33
N SER A 122 7.15 18.51 1.48
CA SER A 122 6.17 19.17 0.61
C SER A 122 5.04 19.83 1.42
N SER A 123 4.53 19.15 2.45
CA SER A 123 3.50 19.70 3.34
C SER A 123 4.02 20.89 4.16
N ALA A 124 5.26 20.84 4.66
CA ALA A 124 5.88 21.98 5.32
C ALA A 124 6.04 23.17 4.36
N ASN A 125 6.39 22.92 3.09
CA ASN A 125 6.50 23.95 2.07
C ASN A 125 5.14 24.61 1.77
N VAL A 126 4.07 23.81 1.65
CA VAL A 126 2.70 24.32 1.47
C VAL A 126 2.24 25.11 2.70
N GLN A 127 2.50 24.63 3.92
CA GLN A 127 2.18 25.34 5.16
C GLN A 127 2.96 26.65 5.33
N ALA A 128 4.17 26.73 4.76
CA ALA A 128 4.94 27.97 4.67
C ALA A 128 4.41 28.95 3.61
N GLY A 129 3.32 28.62 2.92
CA GLY A 129 2.66 29.47 1.93
C GLY A 129 3.29 29.42 0.53
N ALA A 130 4.20 28.48 0.25
CA ALA A 130 4.80 28.35 -1.07
C ALA A 130 3.76 27.89 -2.11
N ARG A 131 3.70 28.60 -3.24
CA ARG A 131 2.74 28.33 -4.34
C ARG A 131 3.39 28.00 -5.68
N THR A 132 4.71 28.16 -5.79
CA THR A 132 5.43 28.04 -7.07
C THR A 132 6.55 27.00 -7.00
N LYS A 133 6.97 26.52 -8.18
CA LYS A 133 8.12 25.62 -8.33
C LYS A 133 9.44 26.25 -7.87
N THR A 134 9.51 27.58 -7.78
CA THR A 134 10.70 28.30 -7.34
C THR A 134 11.11 27.90 -5.92
N SER A 135 10.16 27.62 -5.02
CA SER A 135 10.49 27.22 -3.65
C SER A 135 11.34 25.94 -3.60
N ARG A 136 10.96 24.90 -4.35
CA ARG A 136 11.73 23.65 -4.41
C ARG A 136 13.09 23.82 -5.10
N VAL A 137 13.19 24.70 -6.10
CA VAL A 137 14.47 25.00 -6.77
C VAL A 137 15.41 25.74 -5.80
N LEU A 138 14.91 26.78 -5.13
CA LEU A 138 15.68 27.50 -4.12
C LEU A 138 16.10 26.59 -2.96
N HIS A 139 15.24 25.66 -2.54
CA HIS A 139 15.61 24.68 -1.52
C HIS A 139 16.83 23.84 -1.96
N GLY A 140 16.83 23.33 -3.19
CA GLY A 140 17.98 22.60 -3.75
C GLY A 140 19.24 23.48 -3.86
N VAL A 141 19.10 24.73 -4.30
CA VAL A 141 20.20 25.70 -4.37
C VAL A 141 20.79 25.98 -3.00
N TRP A 142 19.96 26.20 -1.97
CA TRP A 142 20.44 26.42 -0.60
C TRP A 142 21.16 25.19 -0.03
N LEU A 143 20.66 23.98 -0.30
CA LEU A 143 21.37 22.75 0.09
C LEU A 143 22.75 22.69 -0.57
N LEU A 144 22.85 23.02 -1.85
CA LEU A 144 24.11 23.06 -2.58
C LEU A 144 25.08 24.11 -2.01
N VAL A 145 24.59 25.32 -1.73
CA VAL A 145 25.37 26.41 -1.13
C VAL A 145 25.90 26.01 0.23
N PHE A 146 25.07 25.42 1.11
CA PHE A 146 25.53 24.99 2.43
C PHE A 146 26.52 23.82 2.36
N ALA A 147 26.32 22.87 1.45
CA ALA A 147 27.27 21.80 1.22
C ALA A 147 28.63 22.32 0.72
N ALA A 148 28.63 23.35 -0.13
CA ALA A 148 29.84 23.94 -0.69
C ALA A 148 30.57 24.88 0.28
N LEU A 149 29.84 25.76 0.98
CA LEU A 149 30.45 26.82 1.81
C LEU A 149 30.68 26.39 3.26
N LEU A 150 29.93 25.42 3.79
CA LEU A 150 29.95 25.05 5.21
C LEU A 150 30.33 23.58 5.50
N PRO A 151 31.30 22.96 4.79
CA PRO A 151 31.66 21.56 5.04
C PRO A 151 32.20 21.34 6.46
N SER A 152 32.94 22.32 7.00
CA SER A 152 33.47 22.27 8.37
C SER A 152 32.38 22.27 9.43
N ALA A 153 31.30 23.04 9.23
CA ALA A 153 30.16 23.06 10.14
C ALA A 153 29.37 21.75 10.08
N LEU A 154 29.18 21.21 8.88
CA LEU A 154 28.50 19.92 8.67
C LEU A 154 29.28 18.77 9.32
N ALA A 155 30.62 18.80 9.29
CA ALA A 155 31.47 17.78 9.90
C ALA A 155 31.40 17.73 11.44
N LEU A 156 30.78 18.73 12.09
CA LEU A 156 30.52 18.75 13.54
C LEU A 156 29.26 17.98 13.93
N ILE A 157 28.41 17.60 12.97
CA ILE A 157 27.12 16.98 13.24
C ILE A 157 27.34 15.53 13.70
N PRO A 158 26.95 15.15 14.94
CA PRO A 158 27.07 13.77 15.39
C PRO A 158 26.03 12.87 14.70
N LEU A 159 26.44 11.69 14.25
CA LEU A 159 25.54 10.69 13.67
C LEU A 159 24.39 10.29 14.63
N PRO A 160 24.59 10.17 15.97
CA PRO A 160 23.49 9.90 16.90
C PRO A 160 22.38 10.95 16.87
N ALA A 161 22.70 12.21 16.58
CA ALA A 161 21.71 13.27 16.48
C ALA A 161 20.81 13.07 15.24
N LEU A 162 21.41 12.70 14.11
CA LEU A 162 20.69 12.36 12.88
C LEU A 162 19.83 11.10 13.07
N ALA A 163 20.38 10.07 13.70
CA ALA A 163 19.64 8.85 14.04
C ALA A 163 18.42 9.17 14.91
N GLY A 164 18.58 10.00 15.94
CA GLY A 164 17.48 10.46 16.80
C GLY A 164 16.39 11.21 16.02
N ILE A 165 16.78 12.05 15.06
CA ILE A 165 15.82 12.74 14.18
C ILE A 165 15.07 11.73 13.31
N LEU A 166 15.75 10.74 12.74
CA LEU A 166 15.13 9.71 11.90
C LEU A 166 14.15 8.85 12.70
N VAL A 167 14.52 8.41 13.91
CA VAL A 167 13.63 7.66 14.81
C VAL A 167 12.41 8.51 15.18
N HIS A 168 12.61 9.78 15.53
CA HIS A 168 11.52 10.69 15.85
C HIS A 168 10.56 10.92 14.66
N ALA A 169 11.12 11.09 13.46
CA ALA A 169 10.35 11.27 12.24
C ALA A 169 9.55 10.00 11.92
N GLY A 170 10.19 8.83 11.96
CA GLY A 170 9.54 7.52 11.75
C GLY A 170 8.41 7.29 12.74
N TRP A 171 8.63 7.55 14.03
CA TRP A 171 7.61 7.40 15.08
C TRP A 171 6.36 8.25 14.81
N LYS A 172 6.53 9.46 14.27
CA LYS A 172 5.42 10.36 13.93
C LYS A 172 4.62 9.90 12.71
N LEU A 173 5.22 9.12 11.82
CA LEU A 173 4.54 8.60 10.63
C LEU A 173 3.63 7.41 10.97
N ILE A 174 3.86 6.72 12.10
CA ILE A 174 3.03 5.57 12.51
C ILE A 174 1.63 6.05 12.90
N PRO A 175 0.57 5.64 12.19
CA PRO A 175 -0.77 6.15 12.41
C PRO A 175 -1.50 5.34 13.49
N PHE A 176 -0.98 5.29 14.71
CA PHE A 176 -1.47 4.44 15.81
C PHE A 176 -3.00 4.50 16.02
N ARG A 177 -3.58 5.70 15.97
CA ARG A 177 -5.03 5.89 16.14
C ARG A 177 -5.85 5.28 14.99
N ARG A 178 -5.36 5.41 13.75
CA ARG A 178 -6.02 4.82 12.58
C ARG A 178 -5.90 3.31 12.60
N LEU A 179 -4.76 2.78 13.01
CA LEU A 179 -4.58 1.34 13.19
C LEU A 179 -5.56 0.77 14.23
N ALA A 180 -5.71 1.44 15.38
CA ALA A 180 -6.68 1.02 16.40
C ALA A 180 -8.13 1.06 15.89
N SER A 181 -8.49 2.07 15.10
CA SER A 181 -9.81 2.15 14.46
C SER A 181 -10.00 1.03 13.43
N LEU A 182 -8.98 0.78 12.61
CA LEU A 182 -9.00 -0.26 11.58
C LEU A 182 -9.13 -1.65 12.20
N TRP A 183 -8.43 -1.91 13.31
CA TRP A 183 -8.53 -3.18 14.04
C TRP A 183 -9.95 -3.45 14.58
N ARG A 184 -10.71 -2.40 14.92
CA ARG A 184 -12.08 -2.54 15.42
C ARG A 184 -13.09 -2.76 14.30
N GLY A 185 -12.94 -2.07 13.17
CA GLY A 185 -13.90 -2.15 12.04
C GLY A 185 -13.57 -3.19 10.97
N HIS A 186 -12.30 -3.34 10.62
CA HIS A 186 -11.81 -4.15 9.49
C HIS A 186 -10.58 -4.97 9.90
N ARG A 187 -10.79 -5.97 10.76
CA ARG A 187 -9.70 -6.83 11.30
C ARG A 187 -8.81 -7.42 10.20
N GLY A 188 -9.40 -7.87 9.09
CA GLY A 188 -8.65 -8.42 7.96
C GLY A 188 -7.65 -7.42 7.36
N GLU A 189 -8.06 -6.16 7.17
CA GLU A 189 -7.17 -5.11 6.65
C GLU A 189 -6.08 -4.73 7.65
N ALA A 190 -6.41 -4.73 8.93
CA ALA A 190 -5.43 -4.46 9.98
C ALA A 190 -4.37 -5.57 10.07
N VAL A 191 -4.75 -6.85 9.93
CA VAL A 191 -3.81 -7.97 9.87
C VAL A 191 -2.89 -7.87 8.67
N ILE A 192 -3.43 -7.56 7.49
CA ILE A 192 -2.63 -7.38 6.26
C ILE A 192 -1.62 -6.25 6.44
N LEU A 193 -2.04 -5.11 7.00
CA LEU A 193 -1.16 -3.99 7.28
C LEU A 193 -0.01 -4.36 8.24
N VAL A 194 -0.32 -5.06 9.33
CA VAL A 194 0.70 -5.52 10.30
C VAL A 194 1.63 -6.55 9.68
N ALA A 195 1.10 -7.53 8.94
CA ALA A 195 1.91 -8.54 8.26
C ALA A 195 2.86 -7.89 7.25
N THR A 196 2.36 -6.95 6.44
CA THR A 196 3.17 -6.17 5.48
C THR A 196 4.30 -5.43 6.19
N ALA A 197 3.99 -4.71 7.28
CA ALA A 197 4.98 -3.97 8.05
C ALA A 197 6.05 -4.88 8.66
N VAL A 198 5.64 -6.02 9.23
CA VAL A 198 6.57 -7.01 9.80
C VAL A 198 7.44 -7.62 8.71
N SER A 199 6.87 -7.98 7.55
CA SER A 199 7.65 -8.50 6.41
C SER A 199 8.68 -7.50 5.89
N ILE A 200 8.35 -6.20 5.84
CA ILE A 200 9.31 -5.15 5.46
C ILE A 200 10.51 -5.09 6.41
N VAL A 201 10.26 -5.25 7.71
CA VAL A 201 11.31 -5.20 8.75
C VAL A 201 12.16 -6.48 8.77
N LEU A 202 11.55 -7.64 8.59
CA LEU A 202 12.22 -8.94 8.71
C LEU A 202 12.89 -9.41 7.42
N VAL A 203 12.33 -9.07 6.26
CA VAL A 203 12.77 -9.58 4.96
C VAL A 203 13.43 -8.46 4.15
N ASN A 204 12.62 -7.63 3.49
CA ASN A 204 13.03 -6.40 2.84
C ASN A 204 11.78 -5.60 2.40
N MET A 205 11.99 -4.37 1.95
CA MET A 205 10.90 -3.49 1.53
C MET A 205 10.10 -4.05 0.34
N PHE A 206 10.77 -4.63 -0.66
CA PHE A 206 10.12 -5.07 -1.90
C PHE A 206 9.24 -6.31 -1.70
N GLU A 207 9.81 -7.38 -1.17
CA GLU A 207 9.09 -8.61 -0.83
C GLU A 207 8.00 -8.34 0.19
N GLY A 208 8.25 -7.47 1.18
CA GLY A 208 7.22 -7.05 2.12
C GLY A 208 6.00 -6.42 1.44
N VAL A 209 6.21 -5.53 0.46
CA VAL A 209 5.12 -4.94 -0.34
C VAL A 209 4.41 -5.99 -1.19
N LEU A 210 5.13 -6.92 -1.83
CA LEU A 210 4.52 -7.99 -2.61
C LEU A 210 3.67 -8.93 -1.76
N ILE A 211 4.14 -9.30 -0.56
CA ILE A 211 3.38 -10.09 0.40
C ILE A 211 2.10 -9.35 0.79
N GLY A 212 2.20 -8.06 1.12
CA GLY A 212 1.04 -7.22 1.44
C GLY A 212 0.01 -7.14 0.31
N LEU A 213 0.49 -6.98 -0.92
CA LEU A 213 -0.36 -6.97 -2.11
C LEU A 213 -1.04 -8.32 -2.33
N ALA A 214 -0.29 -9.43 -2.26
CA ALA A 214 -0.83 -10.78 -2.42
C ALA A 214 -1.92 -11.07 -1.37
N LEU A 215 -1.68 -10.73 -0.11
CA LEU A 215 -2.66 -10.88 0.96
C LEU A 215 -3.91 -9.98 0.73
N SER A 216 -3.71 -8.75 0.24
CA SER A 216 -4.80 -7.83 -0.10
C SER A 216 -5.68 -8.36 -1.24
N VAL A 217 -5.06 -8.87 -2.30
CA VAL A 217 -5.75 -9.48 -3.44
C VAL A 217 -6.48 -10.74 -3.00
N ALA A 218 -5.84 -11.63 -2.24
CA ALA A 218 -6.46 -12.85 -1.74
C ALA A 218 -7.69 -12.54 -0.85
N LYS A 219 -7.57 -11.58 0.07
CA LYS A 219 -8.68 -11.15 0.94
C LYS A 219 -9.80 -10.50 0.13
N THR A 220 -9.47 -9.66 -0.85
CA THR A 220 -10.46 -9.02 -1.72
C THR A 220 -11.19 -10.06 -2.58
N ALA A 221 -10.49 -11.05 -3.13
CA ALA A 221 -11.10 -12.15 -3.87
C ALA A 221 -12.03 -12.99 -2.97
N TRP A 222 -11.62 -13.23 -1.72
CA TRP A 222 -12.45 -13.92 -0.73
C TRP A 222 -13.71 -13.13 -0.36
N ASP A 223 -13.59 -11.82 -0.15
CA ASP A 223 -14.71 -10.91 0.12
C ASP A 223 -15.60 -10.71 -1.11
N ALA A 224 -15.07 -10.77 -2.32
CA ALA A 224 -15.87 -10.70 -3.54
C ALA A 224 -16.68 -11.99 -3.79
N SER A 225 -16.31 -13.10 -3.15
CA SER A 225 -16.92 -14.43 -3.32
C SER A 225 -18.13 -14.66 -2.40
N HIS A 226 -18.89 -13.62 -2.02
CA HIS A 226 -20.10 -13.83 -1.22
C HIS A 226 -21.21 -14.41 -2.08
N VAL A 227 -21.54 -15.67 -1.79
CA VAL A 227 -22.70 -16.38 -2.32
C VAL A 227 -23.68 -16.62 -1.16
N ARG A 228 -24.97 -16.42 -1.41
CA ARG A 228 -26.05 -16.73 -0.48
C ARG A 228 -26.94 -17.80 -1.12
N LEU A 229 -27.26 -18.83 -0.35
CA LEU A 229 -28.27 -19.83 -0.67
C LEU A 229 -29.46 -19.57 0.25
N GLU A 230 -30.61 -19.25 -0.32
CA GLU A 230 -31.88 -19.12 0.38
C GLU A 230 -32.78 -20.29 -0.01
N VAL A 231 -33.25 -21.05 0.97
CA VAL A 231 -34.09 -22.24 0.74
C VAL A 231 -35.51 -21.93 1.21
N VAL A 232 -36.46 -22.05 0.31
CA VAL A 232 -37.89 -21.83 0.55
C VAL A 232 -38.60 -23.17 0.41
N ASP A 233 -38.99 -23.76 1.54
CA ASP A 233 -39.81 -24.96 1.60
C ASP A 233 -41.25 -24.60 1.95
N LYS A 234 -42.16 -24.75 0.99
CA LYS A 234 -43.60 -24.46 1.15
C LYS A 234 -44.40 -25.68 1.64
N GLY A 235 -43.74 -26.78 2.01
CA GLY A 235 -44.34 -28.00 2.52
C GLY A 235 -44.99 -28.88 1.44
N ALA A 236 -45.88 -28.32 0.61
CA ALA A 236 -46.52 -29.02 -0.50
C ALA A 236 -45.95 -28.54 -1.85
N GLY A 237 -44.96 -29.24 -2.39
CA GLY A 237 -44.35 -28.94 -3.70
C GLY A 237 -42.83 -29.07 -3.73
N PRO A 238 -42.19 -28.67 -4.84
CA PRO A 238 -40.73 -28.71 -4.97
C PRO A 238 -40.06 -27.72 -4.01
N VAL A 239 -38.91 -28.11 -3.46
CA VAL A 239 -38.08 -27.25 -2.64
C VAL A 239 -37.40 -26.22 -3.53
N GLN A 240 -37.61 -24.94 -3.26
CA GLN A 240 -37.07 -23.85 -4.06
C GLN A 240 -35.78 -23.33 -3.41
N ALA A 241 -34.67 -23.46 -4.10
CA ALA A 241 -33.36 -23.00 -3.66
C ALA A 241 -32.90 -21.82 -4.53
N TYR A 242 -32.60 -20.67 -3.93
CA TYR A 242 -32.18 -19.47 -4.62
C TYR A 242 -30.71 -19.19 -4.32
N LEU A 243 -29.87 -19.29 -5.35
CA LEU A 243 -28.46 -18.93 -5.26
C LEU A 243 -28.27 -17.49 -5.75
N SER A 244 -27.70 -16.63 -4.90
CA SER A 244 -27.47 -15.21 -5.21
C SER A 244 -26.07 -14.73 -4.85
N GLY A 245 -25.56 -13.72 -5.55
CA GLY A 245 -24.22 -13.17 -5.35
C GLY A 245 -23.18 -13.70 -6.35
N ASN A 246 -21.95 -13.97 -5.89
CA ASN A 246 -20.86 -14.43 -6.76
C ASN A 246 -20.46 -15.87 -6.39
N ALA A 247 -20.80 -16.82 -7.25
CA ALA A 247 -20.41 -18.22 -7.13
C ALA A 247 -19.03 -18.43 -7.77
N THR A 248 -18.01 -18.57 -6.92
CA THR A 248 -16.62 -18.83 -7.31
C THR A 248 -16.11 -20.11 -6.66
N PHE A 249 -15.09 -20.72 -7.27
CA PHE A 249 -14.42 -21.93 -6.81
C PHE A 249 -13.97 -21.84 -5.35
N LEU A 250 -13.61 -20.63 -4.89
CA LEU A 250 -13.20 -20.36 -3.50
C LEU A 250 -14.28 -20.72 -2.47
N ARG A 251 -15.56 -20.71 -2.85
CA ARG A 251 -16.71 -20.99 -1.99
C ARG A 251 -17.49 -22.22 -2.42
N LEU A 252 -17.04 -22.91 -3.47
CA LEU A 252 -17.67 -24.11 -3.99
C LEU A 252 -17.92 -25.18 -2.91
N PRO A 253 -16.99 -25.50 -1.99
CA PRO A 253 -17.26 -26.49 -0.95
C PRO A 253 -18.47 -26.12 -0.09
N ARG A 254 -18.60 -24.85 0.31
CA ARG A 254 -19.76 -24.38 1.10
C ARG A 254 -21.07 -24.40 0.31
N ILE A 255 -21.01 -24.10 -0.99
CA ILE A 255 -22.18 -24.19 -1.88
C ILE A 255 -22.64 -25.64 -1.93
N LEU A 256 -21.72 -26.58 -2.18
CA LEU A 256 -22.03 -28.01 -2.25
C LEU A 256 -22.52 -28.55 -0.91
N ASP A 257 -21.86 -28.25 0.21
CA ASP A 257 -22.31 -28.69 1.55
C ASP A 257 -23.76 -28.24 1.84
N SER A 258 -24.11 -27.01 1.43
CA SER A 258 -25.46 -26.47 1.66
C SER A 258 -26.50 -27.07 0.72
N LEU A 259 -26.11 -27.41 -0.51
CA LEU A 259 -26.96 -28.07 -1.49
C LEU A 259 -27.13 -29.56 -1.17
N GLU A 260 -26.09 -30.25 -0.70
CA GLU A 260 -26.14 -31.64 -0.27
C GLU A 260 -27.02 -31.84 0.97
N ALA A 261 -27.17 -30.82 1.81
CA ALA A 261 -28.10 -30.82 2.93
C ALA A 261 -29.58 -30.74 2.52
N LEU A 262 -29.90 -30.50 1.24
CA LEU A 262 -31.26 -30.48 0.75
C LEU A 262 -31.87 -31.91 0.73
N PRO A 263 -33.19 -32.03 0.95
CA PRO A 263 -33.89 -33.32 0.93
C PRO A 263 -33.88 -33.93 -0.49
N GLN A 264 -33.47 -35.20 -0.58
CA GLN A 264 -33.35 -35.95 -1.84
C GLN A 264 -34.63 -36.67 -2.27
N ASP A 265 -35.60 -36.77 -1.36
CA ASP A 265 -36.89 -37.45 -1.51
C ASP A 265 -37.97 -36.55 -2.15
N ARG A 266 -37.64 -35.29 -2.43
CA ARG A 266 -38.55 -34.31 -3.06
C ARG A 266 -37.88 -33.59 -4.23
N PRO A 267 -38.65 -33.15 -5.24
CA PRO A 267 -38.09 -32.39 -6.35
C PRO A 267 -37.51 -31.05 -5.86
N VAL A 268 -36.36 -30.66 -6.40
CA VAL A 268 -35.67 -29.41 -6.07
C VAL A 268 -35.58 -28.52 -7.31
N GLU A 269 -35.90 -27.24 -7.15
CA GLU A 269 -35.72 -26.20 -8.17
C GLU A 269 -34.62 -25.23 -7.71
N LEU A 270 -33.48 -25.24 -8.39
CA LEU A 270 -32.35 -24.37 -8.09
C LEU A 270 -32.34 -23.17 -9.04
N HIS A 271 -32.62 -22.00 -8.49
CA HIS A 271 -32.64 -20.73 -9.21
C HIS A 271 -31.29 -20.02 -9.13
N LEU A 272 -30.71 -19.74 -10.29
CA LEU A 272 -29.40 -19.10 -10.46
C LEU A 272 -29.50 -17.63 -10.90
N ALA A 273 -30.71 -17.10 -11.11
CA ALA A 273 -30.93 -15.75 -11.61
C ALA A 273 -30.39 -14.63 -10.69
N GLY A 274 -30.18 -14.93 -9.40
CA GLY A 274 -29.58 -14.00 -8.44
C GLY A 274 -28.05 -13.93 -8.50
N LEU A 275 -27.39 -14.74 -9.33
CA LEU A 275 -25.94 -14.74 -9.47
C LEU A 275 -25.47 -13.61 -10.40
N HIS A 276 -24.55 -12.79 -9.92
CA HIS A 276 -23.84 -11.81 -10.74
C HIS A 276 -22.63 -12.42 -11.45
N HIS A 277 -22.06 -13.47 -10.87
CA HIS A 277 -20.93 -14.21 -11.45
C HIS A 277 -21.02 -15.68 -11.08
N LEU A 278 -20.79 -16.54 -12.08
CA LEU A 278 -20.69 -18.00 -11.94
C LEU A 278 -19.47 -18.46 -12.74
N ASP A 279 -18.44 -18.91 -12.04
CA ASP A 279 -17.25 -19.43 -12.71
C ASP A 279 -17.47 -20.84 -13.29
N HIS A 280 -16.55 -21.27 -14.15
CA HIS A 280 -16.71 -22.54 -14.87
C HIS A 280 -16.71 -23.75 -13.94
N ALA A 281 -15.87 -23.72 -12.89
CA ALA A 281 -15.77 -24.81 -11.92
C ALA A 281 -17.07 -24.97 -11.12
N CYS A 282 -17.67 -23.87 -10.66
CA CYS A 282 -18.96 -23.89 -9.98
C CYS A 282 -20.08 -24.38 -10.91
N ARG A 283 -20.10 -23.94 -12.17
CA ARG A 283 -21.10 -24.41 -13.15
C ARG A 283 -21.08 -25.94 -13.29
N LEU A 284 -19.90 -26.50 -13.57
CA LEU A 284 -19.74 -27.95 -13.72
C LEU A 284 -20.13 -28.71 -12.45
N ALA A 285 -19.75 -28.19 -11.29
CA ALA A 285 -20.09 -28.81 -10.01
C ALA A 285 -21.60 -28.76 -9.71
N LEU A 286 -22.27 -27.66 -10.03
CA LEU A 286 -23.72 -27.52 -9.89
C LEU A 286 -24.48 -28.45 -10.85
N GLU A 287 -24.03 -28.56 -12.11
CA GLU A 287 -24.60 -29.49 -13.09
C GLU A 287 -24.43 -30.94 -12.63
N THR A 288 -23.22 -31.31 -12.19
CA THR A 288 -22.93 -32.66 -11.68
C THR A 288 -23.74 -32.99 -10.42
N TRP A 289 -23.90 -32.01 -9.52
CA TRP A 289 -24.73 -32.17 -8.33
C TRP A 289 -26.21 -32.35 -8.70
N ALA A 290 -26.74 -31.51 -9.60
CA ALA A 290 -28.13 -31.57 -10.04
C ALA A 290 -28.49 -32.92 -10.69
N GLU A 291 -27.56 -33.50 -11.45
CA GLU A 291 -27.73 -34.84 -12.05
C GLU A 291 -27.77 -35.98 -11.02
N ARG A 292 -27.09 -35.82 -9.88
CA ARG A 292 -26.88 -36.90 -8.90
C ARG A 292 -27.74 -36.81 -7.65
N HIS A 293 -28.27 -35.62 -7.34
CA HIS A 293 -28.88 -35.36 -6.04
C HIS A 293 -30.23 -36.07 -5.82
N SER A 294 -31.02 -36.29 -6.87
CA SER A 294 -32.37 -36.86 -6.74
C SER A 294 -32.34 -38.38 -6.47
N ALA A 295 -33.13 -38.83 -5.48
CA ALA A 295 -33.30 -40.26 -5.21
C ALA A 295 -34.07 -40.98 -6.33
N ALA A 296 -33.88 -42.29 -6.48
CA ALA A 296 -34.57 -43.10 -7.49
C ALA A 296 -36.10 -42.95 -7.37
N GLY A 297 -36.74 -42.42 -8.42
CA GLY A 297 -38.19 -42.16 -8.47
C GLY A 297 -38.61 -40.71 -8.19
N THR A 298 -37.67 -39.83 -7.87
CA THR A 298 -37.92 -38.38 -7.70
C THR A 298 -37.56 -37.63 -8.98
N GLU A 299 -38.29 -36.57 -9.34
CA GLU A 299 -37.90 -35.74 -10.49
C GLU A 299 -36.48 -35.16 -10.30
N PRO A 300 -35.65 -35.14 -11.37
CA PRO A 300 -34.31 -34.56 -11.32
C PRO A 300 -34.36 -33.06 -11.01
N VAL A 301 -33.31 -32.56 -10.38
CA VAL A 301 -33.18 -31.15 -10.00
C VAL A 301 -33.27 -30.25 -11.25
N LYS A 302 -34.15 -29.25 -11.21
CA LYS A 302 -34.28 -28.27 -12.31
C LYS A 302 -33.43 -27.04 -12.02
N LEU A 303 -32.48 -26.77 -12.91
CA LEU A 303 -31.68 -25.55 -12.90
C LEU A 303 -32.42 -24.46 -13.69
N SER A 304 -32.81 -23.37 -13.02
CA SER A 304 -33.48 -22.25 -13.66
C SER A 304 -32.59 -21.00 -13.62
N THR A 305 -32.34 -20.42 -14.80
CA THR A 305 -31.66 -19.13 -14.96
C THR A 305 -32.64 -17.97 -15.13
N GLU A 306 -33.95 -18.25 -15.19
CA GLU A 306 -34.98 -17.23 -15.29
C GLU A 306 -35.27 -16.59 -13.92
N PRO A 307 -35.51 -15.28 -13.86
CA PRO A 307 -35.86 -14.60 -12.63
C PRO A 307 -37.22 -15.08 -12.12
N ALA A 308 -37.22 -15.92 -11.11
CA ALA A 308 -38.42 -16.33 -10.41
C ALA A 308 -38.95 -15.18 -9.53
N ARG A 309 -40.25 -14.89 -9.60
CA ARG A 309 -40.90 -13.94 -8.69
C ARG A 309 -40.86 -14.51 -7.27
N LEU A 310 -40.07 -13.89 -6.40
CA LEU A 310 -40.17 -14.13 -4.96
C LEU A 310 -41.63 -13.90 -4.52
N PRO A 311 -42.26 -14.84 -3.79
CA PRO A 311 -43.58 -14.58 -3.21
C PRO A 311 -43.45 -13.41 -2.22
N ALA A 312 -44.38 -12.45 -2.31
CA ALA A 312 -44.41 -11.29 -1.43
C ALA A 312 -44.47 -11.74 0.05
N PRO A 313 -43.78 -11.05 0.98
CA PRO A 313 -43.90 -11.36 2.39
C PRO A 313 -45.36 -11.20 2.84
N PRO A 314 -45.85 -12.03 3.78
CA PRO A 314 -47.18 -11.86 4.34
C PRO A 314 -47.26 -10.48 5.00
N GLY A 315 -48.24 -9.68 4.57
CA GLY A 315 -48.50 -8.33 5.07
C GLY A 315 -49.12 -8.30 6.46
#